data_AF-A0A523XJ95-F1
#
_entry.id   AF-A0A523XJ95-F1
#
_cell.length_a   1.000
_cell.length_b   1.000
_cell.length_c   1.000
_cell.angle_alpha   90.00
_cell.angle_beta   90.00
_cell.angle_gamma   90.00
#
_symmetry.space_group_name_H-M   'P 1'
#
loop_
_entity.id
_entity.type
_entity.pdbx_description
1 polymer ?
#
loop_
_entity_poly.entity_id
_entity_poly.type
_entity_poly.pdbx_seq_one_letter_code
_entity_poly.pdbx_strand_id
1 'polypeptide(L)'
;MKLVVFLNKGYYILPEDERNYFKEPLDIVLSTDEEIENIIHVLKASQEDCKIITVGDVSTQTLLNKGLVPNIAIIDERVQRNRSDIVDMSKFTVLEAKNPAGTITLEAWDMIQKVLKKDDIKIIIKISGEEDLLVL
;
A
#
# COMPACT_ATOMS: atom_id res chain seq x y z
N MET A 1 2.36 -0.45 17.57
CA MET A 1 3.36 -0.07 16.56
C MET A 1 4.73 -0.60 16.99
N LYS A 2 5.29 -1.55 16.24
CA LYS A 2 6.61 -2.13 16.52
C LYS A 2 7.66 -1.24 15.84
N LEU A 3 8.61 -0.69 16.60
CA LEU A 3 9.62 0.22 16.06
C LEU A 3 10.75 -0.61 15.44
N VAL A 4 10.93 -0.53 14.11
CA VAL A 4 12.07 -1.15 13.42
C VAL A 4 13.24 -0.17 13.40
N VAL A 5 14.35 -0.53 14.05
CA VAL A 5 15.58 0.28 14.07
C VAL A 5 16.51 -0.20 12.97
N PHE A 6 16.66 0.61 11.93
CA PHE A 6 17.61 0.35 10.85
C PHE A 6 19.01 0.83 11.24
N LEU A 7 19.94 -0.10 11.44
CA LEU A 7 21.35 0.20 11.69
C LEU A 7 22.09 0.35 10.35
N ASN A 8 22.03 1.55 9.74
CA ASN A 8 22.69 1.95 8.49
C ASN A 8 22.31 1.15 7.22
N LYS A 9 22.70 1.66 6.03
CA LYS A 9 22.39 1.16 4.67
C LYS A 9 22.25 -0.37 4.61
N GLY A 10 21.03 -0.86 4.84
CA GLY A 10 20.79 -2.27 5.10
C GLY A 10 19.30 -2.59 5.02
N TYR A 11 19.05 -3.88 4.78
CA TYR A 11 17.74 -4.49 4.70
C TYR A 11 17.39 -4.97 6.11
N TYR A 12 16.18 -4.70 6.60
CA TYR A 12 15.70 -5.40 7.80
C TYR A 12 15.10 -6.72 7.33
N ILE A 13 15.74 -7.83 7.69
CA ILE A 13 15.21 -9.17 7.44
C ILE A 13 14.27 -9.48 8.60
N LEU A 14 12.98 -9.62 8.32
CA LEU A 14 12.05 -10.05 9.35
C LEU A 14 12.36 -11.49 9.76
N PRO A 15 12.51 -11.77 11.07
CA PRO A 15 12.47 -13.13 11.59
C PRO A 15 11.22 -13.86 11.08
N GLU A 16 11.34 -15.14 10.79
CA GLU A 16 10.31 -15.92 10.09
C GLU A 16 8.98 -15.95 10.87
N ASP A 17 9.08 -16.02 12.19
CA ASP A 17 8.00 -15.95 13.17
C ASP A 17 7.31 -14.57 13.21
N GLU A 18 8.01 -13.50 12.87
CA GLU A 18 7.47 -12.15 12.80
C GLU A 18 6.81 -11.83 11.46
N ARG A 19 7.16 -12.55 10.37
CA ARG A 19 6.57 -12.29 9.04
C ARG A 19 5.07 -12.45 9.03
N ASN A 20 4.53 -13.41 9.78
CA ASN A 20 3.08 -13.63 9.86
C ASN A 20 2.37 -12.42 10.48
N TYR A 21 2.97 -11.76 11.47
CA TYR A 21 2.39 -10.58 12.10
C TYR A 21 2.22 -9.41 11.12
N PHE A 22 3.16 -9.25 10.18
CA PHE A 22 3.12 -8.18 9.19
C PHE A 22 2.33 -8.56 7.93
N LYS A 23 2.02 -9.84 7.72
CA LYS A 23 1.15 -10.31 6.63
C LYS A 23 -0.33 -10.26 6.99
N GLU A 24 -0.66 -10.41 8.26
CA GLU A 24 -2.02 -10.22 8.72
C GLU A 24 -2.38 -8.72 8.67
N PRO A 25 -3.59 -8.38 8.23
CA PRO A 25 -4.08 -7.01 8.27
C PRO A 25 -3.97 -6.42 9.67
N LEU A 26 -3.31 -5.28 9.80
CA LEU A 26 -3.10 -4.60 11.09
C LEU A 26 -4.40 -4.00 11.66
N ASP A 27 -5.45 -3.93 10.85
CA ASP A 27 -6.75 -3.37 11.18
C ASP A 27 -7.86 -4.06 10.33
N ILE A 28 -9.05 -3.47 10.28
CA ILE A 28 -10.24 -4.00 9.59
C ILE A 28 -9.94 -4.42 8.14
N VAL A 29 -10.31 -5.66 7.82
CA VAL A 29 -10.31 -6.19 6.45
C VAL A 29 -11.68 -5.96 5.83
N LEU A 30 -11.75 -5.14 4.78
CA LEU A 30 -12.96 -4.97 3.98
C LEU A 30 -12.92 -6.02 2.86
N SER A 31 -13.76 -7.05 2.97
CA SER A 31 -13.68 -8.23 2.09
C SER A 31 -14.85 -8.33 1.13
N THR A 32 -15.96 -7.64 1.41
CA THR A 32 -17.17 -7.65 0.58
C THR A 32 -17.37 -6.32 -0.15
N ASP A 33 -18.02 -6.40 -1.31
CA ASP A 33 -18.37 -5.21 -2.10
C ASP A 33 -19.21 -4.20 -1.31
N GLU A 34 -20.10 -4.69 -0.44
CA GLU A 34 -20.99 -3.90 0.41
C GLU A 34 -20.21 -3.16 1.51
N GLU A 35 -19.27 -3.81 2.19
CA GLU A 35 -18.40 -3.19 3.19
C GLU A 35 -17.58 -2.05 2.57
N ILE A 36 -17.01 -2.30 1.39
CA ILE A 36 -16.22 -1.30 0.66
C ILE A 36 -17.12 -0.12 0.23
N GLU A 37 -18.34 -0.38 -0.26
CA GLU A 37 -19.27 0.68 -0.65
C GLU A 37 -19.73 1.53 0.54
N ASN A 38 -20.03 0.90 1.67
CA ASN A 38 -20.40 1.59 2.89
C ASN A 38 -19.28 2.52 3.35
N ILE A 39 -18.03 2.06 3.35
CA ILE A 39 -16.91 2.90 3.76
C ILE A 39 -16.67 4.04 2.76
N ILE A 40 -16.80 3.79 1.46
CA ILE A 40 -16.70 4.84 0.44
C ILE A 40 -17.79 5.89 0.65
N HIS A 41 -19.01 5.48 1.00
CA HIS A 41 -20.10 6.39 1.28
C HIS A 41 -19.80 7.26 2.50
N VAL A 42 -19.32 6.66 3.59
CA VAL A 42 -18.91 7.38 4.81
C VAL A 42 -17.77 8.36 4.53
N LEU A 43 -16.73 7.93 3.79
CA LEU A 43 -15.59 8.78 3.45
C LEU A 43 -15.99 9.95 2.54
N LYS A 44 -16.93 9.75 1.61
CA LYS A 44 -17.46 10.83 0.76
C LYS A 44 -18.37 11.80 1.51
N ALA A 45 -19.07 11.33 2.54
CA ALA A 45 -19.95 12.14 3.36
C ALA A 45 -19.21 12.89 4.49
N SER A 46 -18.03 12.40 4.87
CA SER A 46 -17.15 13.06 5.84
C SER A 46 -16.66 14.42 5.31
N GLN A 47 -16.63 15.42 6.18
CA GLN A 47 -15.94 16.70 5.92
C GLN A 47 -14.46 16.67 6.35
N GLU A 48 -14.00 15.53 6.88
CA GLU A 48 -12.61 15.35 7.28
C GLU A 48 -11.75 14.93 6.09
N ASP A 49 -10.57 15.56 5.97
CA ASP A 49 -9.54 15.15 5.03
C ASP A 49 -8.94 13.80 5.45
N CYS A 50 -9.56 12.71 5.01
CA CYS A 50 -9.06 11.36 5.22
C CYS A 50 -8.05 10.99 4.13
N LYS A 51 -6.81 10.66 4.53
CA LYS A 51 -5.78 10.12 3.62
C LYS A 51 -6.02 8.63 3.41
N ILE A 52 -6.39 8.25 2.20
CA ILE A 52 -6.67 6.86 1.83
C ILE A 52 -5.39 6.23 1.29
N ILE A 53 -4.96 5.11 1.90
CA ILE A 53 -3.77 4.38 1.51
C ILE A 53 -4.18 2.93 1.18
N THR A 54 -3.71 2.40 0.07
CA THR A 54 -3.87 0.98 -0.30
C THR A 54 -2.52 0.28 -0.39
N VAL A 55 -2.49 -0.98 0.03
CA VAL A 55 -1.39 -1.92 -0.21
C VAL A 55 -1.96 -3.09 -0.99
N GLY A 56 -1.37 -3.42 -2.13
CA GLY A 56 -1.83 -4.47 -3.02
C GLY A 56 -2.51 -4.00 -4.30
N ASP A 57 -2.24 -4.72 -5.39
CA ASP A 57 -2.88 -4.54 -6.70
C ASP A 57 -4.41 -4.64 -6.57
N VAL A 58 -4.91 -5.70 -5.91
CA VAL A 58 -6.35 -6.00 -5.80
C VAL A 58 -7.10 -4.90 -5.05
N SER A 59 -6.58 -4.49 -3.89
CA SER A 59 -7.16 -3.42 -3.07
C SER A 59 -7.21 -2.11 -3.84
N THR A 60 -6.11 -1.77 -4.51
CA THR A 60 -5.97 -0.54 -5.31
C THR A 60 -6.96 -0.54 -6.47
N GLN A 61 -7.03 -1.63 -7.25
CA GLN A 61 -7.94 -1.76 -8.38
C GLN A 61 -9.41 -1.72 -7.95
N THR A 62 -9.74 -2.33 -6.81
CA THR A 62 -11.11 -2.34 -6.27
C THR A 62 -11.61 -0.93 -5.99
N LEU A 63 -10.79 -0.09 -5.34
CA LEU A 63 -11.17 1.32 -5.10
C LEU A 63 -11.28 2.12 -6.40
N LEU A 64 -10.32 1.94 -7.32
CA LEU A 64 -10.33 2.62 -8.62
C LEU A 64 -11.60 2.29 -9.43
N ASN A 65 -12.01 1.02 -9.44
CA ASN A 65 -13.25 0.57 -10.08
C ASN A 65 -14.51 1.20 -9.48
N LYS A 66 -14.50 1.48 -8.17
CA LYS A 66 -15.59 2.18 -7.46
C LYS A 66 -15.47 3.72 -7.53
N GLY A 67 -14.57 4.23 -8.38
CA GLY A 67 -14.40 5.66 -8.64
C GLY A 67 -13.70 6.42 -7.52
N LEU A 68 -13.00 5.73 -6.61
CA LEU A 68 -12.23 6.33 -5.53
C LEU A 68 -10.73 6.18 -5.83
N VAL A 69 -10.00 7.30 -5.85
CA VAL A 69 -8.56 7.30 -6.11
C VAL A 69 -7.81 7.42 -4.77
N PRO A 70 -7.13 6.37 -4.30
CA PRO A 70 -6.35 6.44 -3.06
C PRO A 70 -5.27 7.53 -3.16
N ASN A 71 -4.95 8.16 -2.04
CA ASN A 71 -3.88 9.16 -1.98
C ASN A 71 -2.52 8.52 -2.21
N ILE A 72 -2.29 7.33 -1.63
CA ILE A 72 -1.09 6.54 -1.80
C ILE A 72 -1.50 5.11 -2.11
N ALA A 73 -0.96 4.52 -3.16
CA ALA A 73 -1.06 3.10 -3.43
C ALA A 73 0.34 2.47 -3.38
N ILE A 74 0.50 1.33 -2.75
CA ILE A 74 1.72 0.53 -2.75
C ILE A 74 1.38 -0.78 -3.46
N ILE A 75 2.06 -1.05 -4.58
CA ILE A 75 1.81 -2.23 -5.41
C ILE A 75 3.10 -2.99 -5.68
N ASP A 76 3.10 -4.31 -5.66
CA ASP A 76 4.06 -5.16 -6.35
C ASP A 76 3.32 -5.78 -7.53
N GLU A 77 3.74 -5.53 -8.78
CA GLU A 77 3.02 -6.00 -9.97
C GLU A 77 3.10 -7.54 -10.15
N ARG A 78 3.20 -8.34 -9.08
CA ARG A 78 3.29 -9.80 -9.13
C ARG A 78 1.93 -10.45 -9.31
N VAL A 79 0.82 -9.76 -9.00
CA VAL A 79 -0.53 -10.27 -9.28
C VAL A 79 -0.91 -10.05 -10.75
N GLN A 80 -0.01 -10.36 -11.69
CA GLN A 80 -0.31 -10.37 -13.12
C GLN A 80 -0.88 -11.73 -13.56
N ARG A 81 -2.02 -12.13 -13.00
CA ARG A 81 -2.73 -13.34 -13.45
C ARG A 81 -3.54 -13.09 -14.72
N ASN A 82 -4.13 -11.89 -14.90
CA ASN A 82 -4.82 -11.47 -16.11
C ASN A 82 -4.60 -9.98 -16.43
N ARG A 83 -4.81 -9.58 -17.71
CA ARG A 83 -4.74 -8.15 -18.14
C ARG A 83 -5.77 -7.24 -17.45
N SER A 84 -6.86 -7.80 -16.93
CA SER A 84 -7.90 -7.07 -16.19
C SER A 84 -7.45 -6.60 -14.81
N ASP A 85 -6.35 -7.15 -14.30
CA ASP A 85 -5.88 -6.93 -12.93
C ASP A 85 -4.78 -5.84 -12.89
N ILE A 86 -4.52 -5.20 -14.04
CA ILE A 86 -3.52 -4.13 -14.16
C ILE A 86 -4.09 -2.84 -13.58
N VAL A 87 -3.42 -2.32 -12.57
CA VAL A 87 -3.73 -1.02 -11.97
C VAL A 87 -3.55 0.10 -13.01
N ASP A 88 -4.62 0.87 -13.26
CA ASP A 88 -4.53 2.09 -14.06
C ASP A 88 -3.77 3.19 -13.30
N MET A 89 -2.50 3.33 -13.65
CA MET A 89 -1.57 4.30 -13.03
C MET A 89 -1.70 5.72 -13.59
N SER A 90 -2.55 5.97 -14.59
CA SER A 90 -2.65 7.29 -15.25
C SER A 90 -3.04 8.44 -14.31
N LYS A 91 -3.67 8.11 -13.18
CA LYS A 91 -4.10 9.07 -12.14
C LYS A 91 -3.04 9.34 -11.08
N PHE A 92 -1.87 8.71 -11.17
CA PHE A 92 -0.85 8.75 -10.13
C PHE A 92 0.49 9.27 -10.63
N THR A 93 1.24 9.90 -9.72
CA THR A 93 2.70 10.00 -9.85
C THR A 93 3.30 8.65 -9.47
N VAL A 94 4.01 8.02 -10.40
CA VAL A 94 4.63 6.71 -10.19
C VAL A 94 6.03 6.88 -9.60
N LEU A 95 6.28 6.21 -8.48
CA LEU A 95 7.58 6.08 -7.84
C LEU A 95 7.93 4.60 -7.76
N GLU A 96 9.22 4.27 -7.77
CA GLU A 96 9.69 2.88 -7.68
C GLU A 96 10.62 2.71 -6.47
N ALA A 97 10.50 1.58 -5.79
CA ALA A 97 11.40 1.16 -4.72
C ALA A 97 11.62 -0.35 -4.74
N LYS A 98 12.79 -0.81 -4.27
CA LYS A 98 13.09 -2.24 -4.17
C LYS A 98 12.77 -2.77 -2.78
N ASN A 99 12.06 -3.90 -2.69
CA ASN A 99 11.82 -4.59 -1.43
C ASN A 99 11.89 -6.12 -1.57
N PRO A 100 13.08 -6.74 -1.57
CA PRO A 100 13.21 -8.20 -1.70
C PRO A 100 12.30 -8.98 -0.74
N ALA A 101 11.93 -10.19 -1.13
CA ALA A 101 11.02 -11.04 -0.36
C ALA A 101 11.48 -11.23 1.10
N GLY A 102 10.56 -11.13 2.05
CA GLY A 102 10.87 -11.29 3.48
C GLY A 102 11.65 -10.12 4.10
N THR A 103 11.75 -8.97 3.43
CA THR A 103 12.49 -7.80 3.92
C THR A 103 11.62 -6.54 4.01
N ILE A 104 12.08 -5.58 4.80
CA ILE A 104 11.69 -4.17 4.68
C ILE A 104 13.00 -3.43 4.38
N THR A 105 13.13 -2.84 3.20
CA THR A 105 14.32 -2.07 2.84
C THR A 105 14.24 -0.65 3.36
N LEU A 106 15.40 -0.07 3.68
CA LEU A 106 15.51 1.37 3.90
C LEU A 106 15.00 2.18 2.70
N GLU A 107 15.21 1.68 1.48
CA GLU A 107 14.74 2.35 0.26
C GLU A 107 13.21 2.45 0.23
N ALA A 108 12.50 1.34 0.45
CA ALA A 108 11.05 1.31 0.50
C ALA A 108 10.52 2.11 1.69
N TRP A 109 11.14 1.95 2.87
CA TRP A 109 10.79 2.70 4.08
C TRP A 109 10.92 4.22 3.90
N ASP A 110 12.07 4.70 3.43
CA ASP A 110 12.32 6.12 3.19
C ASP A 110 11.38 6.68 2.12
N MET A 111 11.08 5.89 1.09
CA MET A 111 10.09 6.26 0.07
C MET A 111 8.72 6.48 0.69
N ILE A 112 8.25 5.52 1.48
CA ILE A 112 6.96 5.59 2.17
C ILE A 112 6.90 6.82 3.10
N GLN A 113 7.94 7.05 3.90
CA GLN A 113 8.01 8.23 4.77
C GLN A 113 7.97 9.55 4.00
N LYS A 114 8.54 9.61 2.79
CA LYS A 114 8.50 10.81 1.94
C LYS A 114 7.12 11.05 1.37
N VAL A 115 6.44 10.01 0.88
CA VAL A 115 5.11 10.15 0.26
C VAL A 115 4.03 10.45 1.30
N LEU A 116 4.16 9.95 2.53
CA LEU A 116 3.22 10.23 3.62
C LEU A 116 3.14 11.73 3.96
N LYS A 117 4.20 12.49 3.69
CA LYS A 117 4.28 13.96 3.89
C LYS A 117 3.74 14.77 2.71
N LYS A 118 3.18 14.11 1.68
CA LYS A 118 2.57 14.75 0.52
C LYS A 118 1.05 14.66 0.64
N ASP A 119 0.37 15.78 0.51
CA ASP A 119 -1.10 15.87 0.63
C ASP A 119 -1.76 16.20 -0.73
N ASP A 120 -1.07 16.96 -1.59
CA ASP A 120 -1.65 17.49 -2.83
C ASP A 120 -1.50 16.59 -4.07
N ILE A 121 -0.86 15.43 -3.93
CA ILE A 121 -0.56 14.54 -5.07
C ILE A 121 -0.97 13.10 -4.78
N LYS A 122 -1.54 12.45 -5.78
CA LYS A 122 -1.85 11.01 -5.77
C LYS A 122 -0.59 10.26 -6.21
N ILE A 123 -0.12 9.34 -5.38
CA ILE A 123 1.15 8.64 -5.59
C ILE A 123 0.91 7.14 -5.64
N ILE A 124 1.60 6.46 -6.55
CA ILE A 124 1.73 5.01 -6.52
C ILE A 124 3.20 4.63 -6.35
N ILE A 125 3.50 3.79 -5.37
CA ILE A 125 4.82 3.21 -5.14
C ILE A 125 4.79 1.79 -5.70
N LYS A 126 5.54 1.58 -6.78
CA LYS A 126 5.77 0.27 -7.36
C LYS A 126 6.97 -0.38 -6.69
N ILE A 127 6.72 -1.54 -6.09
CA ILE A 127 7.69 -2.32 -5.36
C ILE A 127 8.25 -3.42 -6.25
N SER A 128 9.55 -3.34 -6.51
CA SER A 128 10.29 -4.45 -7.10
C SER A 128 10.63 -5.45 -5.99
N GLY A 129 9.73 -6.40 -5.75
CA GLY A 129 9.84 -7.33 -4.63
C GLY A 129 8.49 -7.70 -4.01
N GLU A 130 8.40 -7.77 -2.68
CA GLU A 130 7.14 -7.99 -1.93
C GLU A 130 6.65 -6.68 -1.30
N GLU A 131 5.37 -6.37 -1.46
CA GLU A 131 4.68 -5.25 -0.82
C GLU A 131 4.11 -5.60 0.56
N ASP A 132 3.80 -6.88 0.81
CA ASP A 132 3.01 -7.35 1.96
C ASP A 132 3.58 -6.97 3.33
N LEU A 133 4.90 -6.72 3.40
CA LEU A 133 5.58 -6.34 4.64
C LEU A 133 5.66 -4.82 4.85
N LEU A 134 5.18 -4.03 3.89
CA LEU A 134 5.17 -2.57 3.90
C LEU A 134 3.85 -2.02 4.45
N VAL A 135 3.33 -2.68 5.49
CA VAL A 135 2.10 -2.25 6.15
C VAL A 135 2.40 -1.03 7.03
N LEU A 136 1.54 -0.01 6.91
CA LEU A 136 1.69 1.32 7.50
C LEU A 136 0.89 1.51 8.80
#